data_AF-O25460-F1
#
_entry.id   AF-O25460-F1
#
_cell.length_a   1.000
_cell.length_b   1.000
_cell.length_c   1.000
_cell.angle_alpha   90.00
_cell.angle_beta   90.00
_cell.angle_gamma   90.00
#
_symmetry.space_group_name_H-M   'P 1'
#
loop_
_entity.id
_entity.type
_entity.pdbx_description
1 polymer ?
#
loop_
_entity_poly.entity_id
_entity_poly.type
_entity_poly.pdbx_seq_one_letter_code
_entity_poly.pdbx_strand_id
1 'polypeptide(L)'
;MEEQKDMGQSVILTKVLESLENGGSFNQRDREKFAQAARTHGVEDSVIEEIIDIGQTLSLIYRHEYLIDASDLSREQKKTAHAELQKSINENLEALRNIINI
;
A
#
# COMPACT_ATOMS: atom_id res chain seq x y z
N MET A 1 16.34 21.62 11.74
CA MET A 1 14.90 21.71 11.39
C MET A 1 14.60 20.89 10.15
N GLU A 2 15.38 21.02 9.09
CA GLU A 2 15.20 20.25 7.84
C GLU A 2 15.44 18.75 8.02
N GLU A 3 16.53 18.35 8.69
CA GLU A 3 16.82 16.94 9.01
C GLU A 3 15.72 16.24 9.83
N GLN A 4 15.03 16.97 10.71
CA GLN A 4 13.90 16.41 11.48
C GLN A 4 12.64 16.23 10.62
N LYS A 5 12.44 17.09 9.62
CA LYS A 5 11.34 16.94 8.66
C LYS A 5 11.58 15.73 7.78
N ASP A 6 12.77 15.61 7.20
CA ASP A 6 13.21 14.50 6.35
C ASP A 6 13.08 13.13 7.07
N MET A 7 13.64 13.03 8.28
CA MET A 7 13.50 11.82 9.11
C MET A 7 12.02 11.49 9.40
N GLY A 8 11.19 12.51 9.61
CA GLY A 8 9.76 12.32 9.84
C GLY A 8 9.00 11.84 8.60
N GLN A 9 9.32 12.35 7.41
CA GLN A 9 8.76 11.88 6.15
C GLN A 9 9.13 10.42 5.92
N SER A 10 10.42 10.08 5.99
CA SER A 10 10.92 8.72 5.79
C SER A 10 10.26 7.71 6.74
N VAL A 11 10.09 8.06 8.03
CA VAL A 11 9.43 7.18 9.01
C VAL A 11 7.95 6.95 8.68
N ILE A 12 7.22 7.96 8.23
CA ILE A 12 5.79 7.82 7.87
C ILE A 12 5.63 6.96 6.63
N LEU A 13 6.42 7.24 5.60
CA LEU A 13 6.42 6.54 4.33
C LEU A 13 6.82 5.06 4.49
N THR A 14 7.86 4.79 5.29
CA THR A 14 8.30 3.41 5.57
C THR A 14 7.21 2.64 6.32
N LYS A 15 6.56 3.23 7.32
CA LYS A 15 5.49 2.57 8.08
C LYS A 15 4.29 2.20 7.23
N VAL A 16 3.89 3.06 6.28
CA VAL A 16 2.77 2.74 5.39
C VAL A 16 3.16 1.62 4.42
N LEU A 17 4.39 1.64 3.88
CA LEU A 17 4.90 0.55 3.03
C LEU A 17 4.94 -0.78 3.79
N GLU A 18 5.52 -0.82 4.99
CA GLU A 18 5.58 -2.05 5.81
C GLU A 18 4.17 -2.57 6.13
N SER A 19 3.24 -1.68 6.45
CA SER A 19 1.85 -2.06 6.71
C SER A 19 1.22 -2.69 5.46
N LEU A 20 1.38 -2.07 4.30
CA LEU A 20 0.80 -2.54 3.04
C LEU A 20 1.45 -3.84 2.56
N GLU A 21 2.77 -3.99 2.69
CA GLU A 21 3.50 -5.22 2.34
C GLU A 21 3.02 -6.43 3.14
N ASN A 22 2.58 -6.21 4.39
CA ASN A 22 2.03 -7.25 5.26
C ASN A 22 0.51 -7.47 5.09
N GLY A 23 -0.13 -6.93 4.05
CA GLY A 23 -1.57 -7.08 3.86
C GLY A 23 -2.43 -6.23 4.80
N GLY A 24 -1.85 -5.18 5.39
CA GLY A 24 -2.57 -4.27 6.28
C GLY A 24 -3.71 -3.55 5.57
N SER A 25 -4.80 -3.32 6.30
CA SER A 25 -5.93 -2.56 5.76
C SER A 25 -5.54 -1.10 5.55
N PHE A 26 -5.99 -0.51 4.43
CA PHE A 26 -5.88 0.93 4.22
C PHE A 26 -7.25 1.56 4.02
N ASN A 27 -8.07 1.49 5.07
CA ASN A 27 -9.42 2.04 5.04
C ASN A 27 -9.40 3.57 5.02
N GLN A 28 -10.59 4.19 4.89
CA GLN A 28 -10.71 5.64 4.85
C GLN A 28 -10.05 6.34 6.05
N ARG A 29 -10.22 5.82 7.27
CA ARG A 29 -9.64 6.41 8.48
C ARG A 29 -8.12 6.33 8.48
N ASP A 30 -7.55 5.24 7.98
CA ASP A 30 -6.11 5.07 7.88
C ASP A 30 -5.51 6.01 6.85
N ARG A 31 -6.19 6.19 5.70
CA ARG A 31 -5.81 7.17 4.66
C ARG A 31 -5.85 8.61 5.15
N GLU A 32 -6.90 9.00 5.86
CA GLU A 32 -7.02 10.35 6.44
C GLU A 32 -5.91 10.63 7.48
N LYS A 33 -5.61 9.65 8.35
CA LYS A 33 -4.50 9.74 9.30
C LYS A 33 -3.14 9.83 8.61
N PHE A 34 -2.92 9.01 7.58
CA PHE A 34 -1.70 9.04 6.78
C PHE A 34 -1.53 10.40 6.10
N ALA A 35 -2.54 10.90 5.39
CA ALA A 35 -2.49 12.19 4.71
C ALA A 35 -2.22 13.35 5.68
N GLN A 36 -2.88 13.35 6.85
CA GLN A 36 -2.64 14.37 7.87
C GLN A 36 -1.21 14.33 8.41
N ALA A 37 -0.68 13.13 8.69
CA ALA A 37 0.69 12.95 9.15
C ALA A 37 1.69 13.37 8.07
N ALA A 38 1.52 12.89 6.84
CA ALA A 38 2.39 13.20 5.70
C ALA A 38 2.46 14.71 5.42
N ARG A 39 1.32 15.42 5.40
CA ARG A 39 1.26 16.89 5.27
C ARG A 39 1.99 17.61 6.40
N THR A 40 1.84 17.12 7.63
CA THR A 40 2.53 17.71 8.81
C THR A 40 4.05 17.64 8.65
N HIS A 41 4.54 16.59 7.99
CA HIS A 41 5.95 16.41 7.70
C HIS A 41 6.39 17.00 6.35
N GLY A 42 5.49 17.63 5.58
CA GLY A 42 5.80 18.33 4.34
C GLY A 42 5.90 17.44 3.11
N VAL A 43 5.30 16.25 3.13
CA VAL A 43 5.15 15.42 1.91
C VAL A 43 4.18 16.12 0.96
N GLU A 44 4.51 16.13 -0.33
CA GLU A 44 3.68 16.74 -1.37
C GLU A 44 2.32 16.04 -1.51
N ASP A 45 1.26 16.81 -1.76
CA ASP A 45 -0.10 16.25 -1.90
C ASP A 45 -0.21 15.24 -3.05
N SER A 46 0.55 15.43 -4.14
CA SER A 46 0.64 14.48 -5.26
C SER A 46 1.19 13.12 -4.83
N VAL A 47 2.29 13.11 -4.06
CA VAL A 47 2.90 11.91 -3.50
C VAL A 47 1.94 11.22 -2.52
N ILE A 48 1.23 12.01 -1.70
CA ILE A 48 0.22 11.48 -0.77
C ILE A 48 -0.93 10.81 -1.52
N GLU A 49 -1.45 11.45 -2.57
CA GLU A 49 -2.53 10.92 -3.41
C GLU A 49 -2.12 9.62 -4.09
N GLU A 50 -0.91 9.57 -4.67
CA GLU A 50 -0.39 8.38 -5.34
C GLU A 50 -0.22 7.19 -4.38
N ILE A 51 0.32 7.42 -3.17
CA ILE A 51 0.40 6.39 -2.12
C ILE A 51 -0.98 5.91 -1.69
N ILE A 52 -1.96 6.83 -1.62
CA ILE A 52 -3.34 6.50 -1.31
C ILE A 52 -3.94 5.57 -2.37
N ASP A 53 -3.82 5.92 -3.65
CA ASP A 53 -4.37 5.13 -4.75
C ASP A 53 -3.74 3.73 -4.82
N ILE A 54 -2.42 3.63 -4.66
CA ILE A 54 -1.72 2.35 -4.64
C ILE A 54 -2.12 1.52 -3.40
N GLY A 55 -2.13 2.13 -2.21
CA GLY A 55 -2.49 1.43 -0.97
C GLY A 55 -3.94 0.93 -0.98
N GLN A 56 -4.86 1.66 -1.63
CA GLN A 56 -6.23 1.19 -1.86
C GLN A 56 -6.26 0.00 -2.82
N THR A 57 -5.50 0.07 -3.91
CA THR A 57 -5.38 -1.01 -4.89
C THR A 57 -4.88 -2.29 -4.21
N LEU A 58 -3.81 -2.20 -3.41
CA LEU A 58 -3.30 -3.31 -2.60
C LEU A 58 -4.36 -3.87 -1.64
N SER A 59 -5.04 -3.01 -0.89
CA SER A 59 -6.11 -3.43 0.04
C SER A 59 -7.24 -4.21 -0.66
N LEU A 60 -7.59 -3.83 -1.89
CA LEU A 60 -8.58 -4.55 -2.69
C LEU A 60 -8.05 -5.90 -3.17
N ILE A 61 -6.78 -5.96 -3.60
CA ILE A 61 -6.15 -7.21 -4.02
C ILE A 61 -6.10 -8.22 -2.88
N TYR A 62 -5.67 -7.82 -1.67
CA TYR A 62 -5.67 -8.72 -0.50
C TYR A 62 -7.07 -9.21 -0.14
N ARG A 63 -8.09 -8.36 -0.29
CA ARG A 63 -9.48 -8.78 -0.11
C ARG A 63 -9.90 -9.80 -1.17
N HIS A 64 -9.48 -9.62 -2.42
CA HIS A 64 -9.76 -10.59 -3.49
C HIS A 64 -9.08 -11.93 -3.25
N GLU A 65 -7.85 -11.94 -2.73
CA GLU A 65 -7.13 -13.15 -2.32
C GLU A 65 -7.96 -13.97 -1.31
N TYR A 66 -8.48 -13.31 -0.27
CA TYR A 66 -9.37 -13.94 0.70
C TYR A 66 -10.66 -14.51 0.08
N LEU A 67 -11.26 -13.79 -0.87
CA LEU A 67 -12.46 -14.27 -1.57
C LEU A 67 -12.17 -15.48 -2.47
N ILE A 68 -11.02 -15.50 -3.13
CA ILE A 68 -10.56 -16.66 -3.92
C ILE A 68 -10.39 -17.87 -3.02
N ASP A 69 -9.78 -17.70 -1.86
CA ASP A 69 -9.59 -18.79 -0.90
C ASP A 69 -10.92 -19.34 -0.38
N ALA A 70 -11.88 -18.47 -0.08
CA ALA A 70 -13.21 -18.85 0.39
C ALA A 70 -14.14 -19.41 -0.72
N SER A 71 -13.77 -19.29 -2.00
CA SER A 71 -14.61 -19.73 -3.12
C SER A 71 -14.61 -21.26 -3.33
N ASP A 72 -15.57 -21.74 -4.11
CA ASP A 72 -15.67 -23.14 -4.56
C ASP A 72 -14.78 -23.46 -5.78
N LEU A 73 -13.86 -22.55 -6.16
CA LEU A 73 -12.96 -22.77 -7.28
C LEU A 73 -12.08 -24.01 -7.09
N SER A 74 -11.72 -24.66 -8.20
CA SER A 74 -10.77 -25.76 -8.16
C SER A 74 -9.40 -25.29 -7.67
N ARG A 75 -8.59 -26.20 -7.13
CA ARG A 75 -7.22 -25.88 -6.67
C ARG A 75 -6.38 -25.23 -7.76
N GLU A 76 -6.54 -25.65 -9.02
CA GLU A 76 -5.82 -25.09 -10.16
C GLU A 76 -6.28 -23.67 -10.48
N GLN A 77 -7.59 -23.41 -10.44
CA GLN A 77 -8.15 -22.08 -10.65
C GLN A 77 -7.67 -21.09 -9.56
N LYS A 78 -7.70 -21.51 -8.28
CA LYS A 78 -7.18 -20.68 -7.18
C LYS A 78 -5.70 -20.38 -7.36
N LYS A 79 -4.90 -21.39 -7.73
CA LYS A 79 -3.45 -21.21 -7.98
C LYS A 79 -3.18 -20.18 -9.08
N THR A 80 -3.92 -20.23 -10.18
CA THR A 80 -3.77 -19.27 -11.29
C THR A 80 -4.17 -17.87 -10.84
N ALA A 81 -5.33 -17.72 -10.18
CA ALA A 81 -5.79 -16.42 -9.69
C ALA A 81 -4.81 -15.80 -8.67
N HIS A 82 -4.27 -16.61 -7.76
CA HIS A 82 -3.24 -16.17 -6.81
C HIS A 82 -1.96 -15.71 -7.50
N ALA A 83 -1.52 -16.39 -8.57
CA ALA A 83 -0.34 -15.96 -9.32
C ALA A 83 -0.54 -14.60 -10.00
N GLU A 84 -1.76 -14.33 -10.52
CA GLU A 84 -2.11 -13.05 -11.12
C GLU A 84 -2.18 -11.92 -10.07
N LEU A 85 -2.82 -12.18 -8.93
CA LEU A 85 -2.87 -11.20 -7.83
C LEU A 85 -1.48 -10.92 -7.26
N GLN A 86 -0.65 -11.95 -7.05
CA GLN A 86 0.71 -11.78 -6.54
C GLN A 86 1.57 -10.92 -7.48
N LYS A 87 1.40 -11.08 -8.80
CA LYS A 87 2.07 -10.21 -9.77
C LYS A 87 1.67 -8.75 -9.56
N SER A 88 0.37 -8.47 -9.42
CA SER A 88 -0.14 -7.12 -9.20
C SER A 88 0.31 -6.54 -7.85
N ILE A 89 0.37 -7.36 -6.78
CA ILE A 89 0.92 -6.95 -5.48
C ILE A 89 2.37 -6.50 -5.65
N ASN A 90 3.20 -7.29 -6.32
CA ASN A 90 4.61 -6.98 -6.50
C ASN A 90 4.81 -5.67 -7.28
N GLU A 91 4.06 -5.46 -8.36
CA GLU A 91 4.12 -4.23 -9.17
C GLU A 91 3.73 -2.98 -8.35
N ASN A 92 2.68 -3.08 -7.53
CA ASN A 92 2.23 -1.98 -6.66
C ASN A 92 3.22 -1.69 -5.52
N LEU A 93 3.79 -2.73 -4.90
CA LEU A 93 4.82 -2.55 -3.87
C LEU A 93 6.12 -1.97 -4.43
N GLU A 94 6.49 -2.34 -5.66
CA GLU A 94 7.61 -1.73 -6.37
C GLU A 94 7.36 -0.24 -6.66
N ALA A 95 6.14 0.11 -7.12
CA ALA A 95 5.75 1.51 -7.31
C ALA A 95 5.86 2.32 -6.00
N LEU A 96 5.37 1.80 -4.87
CA LEU A 96 5.54 2.46 -3.57
C LEU A 96 7.01 2.63 -3.18
N ARG A 97 7.85 1.62 -3.38
CA ARG A 97 9.29 1.71 -3.09
C ARG A 97 9.96 2.79 -3.94
N ASN A 98 9.58 2.91 -5.21
CA ASN A 98 10.10 3.95 -6.09
C ASN A 98 9.68 5.34 -5.61
N ILE A 99 8.43 5.52 -5.16
CA ILE A 99 7.96 6.79 -4.58
C ILE A 99 8.72 7.15 -3.31
N ILE A 100 8.99 6.18 -2.43
CA ILE A 100 9.61 6.41 -1.13
C ILE A 100 11.12 6.67 -1.23
N ASN A 101 11.77 6.15 -2.27
CA ASN A 101 13.20 6.34 -2.52
C ASN A 101 13.54 7.62 -3.31
N ILE A 102 12.52 8.41 -3.71
CA ILE A 102 12.69 9.73 -4.34
C ILE A 102 12.91 10.79 -3.26
#